data_AF-A0A0D2V0C6-F1
#
_entry.id   AF-A0A0D2V0C6-F1
#
_cell.length_a   1.000
_cell.length_b   1.000
_cell.length_c   1.000
_cell.angle_alpha   90.00
_cell.angle_beta   90.00
_cell.angle_gamma   90.00
#
_symmetry.space_group_name_H-M   'P 1'
#
loop_
_entity.id
_entity.type
_entity.pdbx_description
1 polymer ?
#
loop_
_entity_poly.entity_id
_entity_poly.type
_entity_poly.pdbx_seq_one_letter_code
_entity_poly.pdbx_strand_id
1 'polypeptide(L)'
;MGLDKYENAELIKYGFIEDIWYKKLLSSVDLTKDFFFSYSYNVMCSLQKNLYNNEPGEVLYETMFVCNEFLTRGISNHLKNTLWTVTLVYGFFKQASFSVSGRRFKLFLISRRSRHYEPAKRDDEDDSVAKMKAAEEALEAKQKECI
;
A
#
# COMPACT_ATOMS: atom_id res chain seq x y z
N MET A 1 -31.29 2.02 40.87
CA MET A 1 -31.45 1.82 39.41
C MET A 1 -31.49 3.19 38.77
N GLY A 2 -30.48 3.60 38.02
CA GLY A 2 -30.37 5.00 37.57
C GLY A 2 -28.98 5.47 37.14
N LEU A 3 -27.97 4.60 37.11
CA LEU A 3 -26.61 4.93 36.63
C LEU A 3 -26.35 4.41 35.20
N ASP A 4 -27.13 3.41 34.80
CA ASP A 4 -27.07 2.62 33.59
C ASP A 4 -27.51 3.36 32.30
N LYS A 5 -28.30 4.43 32.42
CA LYS A 5 -28.71 5.28 31.28
C LYS A 5 -27.68 6.34 30.90
N TYR A 6 -26.93 6.85 31.88
CA TYR A 6 -25.95 7.92 31.65
C TYR A 6 -24.62 7.36 31.15
N GLU A 7 -24.20 6.20 31.65
CA GLU A 7 -23.06 5.46 31.08
C GLU A 7 -23.30 5.09 29.61
N ASN A 8 -24.50 4.64 29.25
CA ASN A 8 -24.82 4.33 27.85
C ASN A 8 -24.78 5.57 26.95
N ALA A 9 -25.27 6.72 27.41
CA ALA A 9 -25.23 7.96 26.64
C ALA A 9 -23.80 8.49 26.46
N GLU A 10 -22.94 8.35 27.47
CA GLU A 10 -21.51 8.65 27.34
C GLU A 10 -20.82 7.68 26.38
N LEU A 11 -21.06 6.37 26.49
CA LEU A 11 -20.49 5.38 25.58
C LEU A 11 -20.93 5.59 24.12
N ILE A 12 -22.21 5.91 23.89
CA ILE A 12 -22.73 6.25 22.56
C ILE A 12 -22.05 7.52 22.03
N LYS A 13 -21.85 8.52 22.90
CA LYS A 13 -21.14 9.77 22.54
C LYS A 13 -19.67 9.51 22.21
N TYR A 14 -18.98 8.68 22.98
CA TYR A 14 -17.59 8.29 22.71
C TYR A 14 -17.46 7.54 21.39
N GLY A 15 -18.30 6.54 21.14
CA GLY A 15 -18.32 5.82 19.86
C GLY A 15 -18.60 6.75 18.68
N PHE A 16 -19.52 7.71 18.83
CA PHE A 16 -19.80 8.70 17.80
C PHE A 16 -18.61 9.64 17.52
N ILE A 17 -17.88 10.06 18.57
CA ILE A 17 -16.70 10.91 18.43
C ILE A 17 -15.55 10.14 17.76
N GLU A 18 -15.34 8.88 18.14
CA GLU A 18 -14.35 8.00 17.49
C GLU A 18 -14.66 7.83 16.01
N ASP A 19 -15.92 7.55 15.65
CA ASP A 19 -16.35 7.43 14.25
C ASP A 19 -16.08 8.69 13.43
N ILE A 20 -16.35 9.87 13.99
CA ILE A 20 -16.04 11.14 13.34
C ILE A 20 -14.54 11.27 13.10
N TRP A 21 -13.72 10.88 14.07
CA TRP A 21 -12.28 10.97 13.97
C TRP A 21 -11.72 10.00 12.92
N TYR A 22 -12.16 8.74 12.91
CA TYR A 22 -11.76 7.76 11.88
C TYR A 22 -12.19 8.20 10.47
N LYS A 23 -13.40 8.75 10.32
CA LYS A 23 -13.85 9.31 9.04
C LYS A 23 -12.97 10.45 8.58
N LYS A 24 -12.58 11.37 9.48
CA LYS A 24 -11.65 12.46 9.16
C LYS A 24 -10.28 11.95 8.78
N LEU A 25 -9.73 10.99 9.52
CA LEU A 25 -8.45 10.35 9.23
C LEU A 25 -8.46 9.71 7.84
N LEU A 26 -9.48 8.90 7.53
CA LEU A 26 -9.62 8.26 6.23
C LEU A 26 -9.80 9.28 5.11
N SER A 27 -10.57 10.34 5.35
CA SER A 27 -10.81 11.42 4.37
C SER A 27 -9.55 12.27 4.12
N SER A 28 -8.58 12.25 5.02
CA SER A 28 -7.31 12.96 4.83
C SER A 28 -6.38 12.26 3.83
N VAL A 29 -6.64 10.98 3.52
CA VAL A 29 -5.86 10.22 2.54
C VAL A 29 -6.23 10.68 1.13
N ASP A 30 -5.28 11.30 0.46
CA ASP A 30 -5.43 11.73 -0.92
C ASP A 30 -5.06 10.60 -1.89
N LEU A 31 -6.08 9.92 -2.43
CA LEU A 31 -5.90 8.83 -3.40
C LEU A 31 -5.39 9.29 -4.77
N THR A 32 -5.32 10.60 -5.03
CA THR A 32 -4.78 11.13 -6.30
C THR A 32 -3.26 11.24 -6.30
N LYS A 33 -2.64 11.21 -5.10
CA LYS A 33 -1.20 11.33 -4.92
C LYS A 33 -0.60 9.98 -4.60
N ASP A 34 0.40 9.57 -5.38
CA ASP A 34 1.24 8.40 -5.09
C ASP A 34 0.48 7.05 -5.00
N PHE A 35 -0.80 7.00 -5.38
CA PHE A 35 -1.55 5.76 -5.56
C PHE A 35 -1.73 5.46 -7.04
N PHE A 36 -1.58 4.18 -7.39
CA PHE A 36 -1.83 3.70 -8.74
C PHE A 36 -2.46 2.31 -8.73
N PHE A 37 -3.22 2.03 -9.77
CA PHE A 37 -3.90 0.76 -9.97
C PHE A 37 -4.03 0.44 -11.46
N SER A 38 -4.35 -0.82 -11.77
CA SER A 38 -4.72 -1.23 -13.12
C SER A 38 -5.81 -2.31 -13.04
N TYR A 39 -6.77 -2.26 -13.96
CA TYR A 39 -7.85 -3.24 -14.04
C TYR A 39 -7.41 -4.55 -14.69
N SER A 40 -6.46 -4.48 -15.63
CA SER A 40 -6.01 -5.63 -16.43
C SER A 40 -4.62 -6.14 -16.06
N TYR A 41 -3.94 -5.47 -15.13
CA TYR A 41 -2.58 -5.80 -14.74
C TYR A 41 -2.41 -5.80 -13.23
N ASN A 42 -1.81 -6.87 -12.70
CA ASN A 42 -1.53 -7.01 -11.27
C ASN A 42 -0.31 -6.16 -10.86
N VAL A 43 -0.55 -4.85 -10.63
CA VAL A 43 0.48 -3.87 -10.23
C VAL A 43 1.17 -4.22 -8.91
N MET A 44 0.51 -5.02 -8.06
CA MET A 44 1.05 -5.54 -6.81
C MET A 44 2.28 -6.42 -7.00
N CYS A 45 2.35 -7.13 -8.12
CA CYS A 45 3.33 -8.17 -8.40
C CYS A 45 4.46 -7.66 -9.29
N SER A 46 5.68 -8.19 -9.13
CA SER A 46 6.77 -7.88 -10.07
C SER A 46 6.43 -8.38 -11.48
N LEU A 47 7.09 -7.81 -12.49
CA LEU A 47 6.90 -8.24 -13.87
C LEU A 47 7.19 -9.75 -14.02
N GLN A 48 8.27 -10.24 -13.41
CA GLN A 48 8.62 -11.66 -13.40
C GLN A 48 7.51 -12.52 -12.80
N LYS A 49 6.93 -12.10 -11.66
CA LYS A 49 5.86 -12.85 -10.98
C LYS A 49 4.58 -12.87 -11.82
N ASN A 50 4.26 -11.77 -12.49
CA ASN A 50 3.12 -11.71 -13.42
C ASN A 50 3.30 -12.55 -14.68
N LEU A 51 4.54 -12.74 -15.15
CA LEU A 51 4.83 -13.59 -16.32
C LEU A 51 4.80 -15.08 -15.97
N TYR A 52 5.17 -15.44 -14.74
CA TYR A 52 5.18 -16.84 -14.29
C TYR A 52 3.77 -17.31 -13.91
N ASN A 53 3.00 -16.48 -13.21
CA ASN A 53 1.65 -16.79 -12.77
C ASN A 53 0.63 -16.40 -13.87
N ASN A 54 0.52 -17.22 -14.92
CA ASN A 54 -0.46 -17.01 -16.00
C ASN A 54 -1.89 -17.44 -15.61
N GLU A 55 -2.07 -18.09 -14.45
CA GLU A 55 -3.38 -18.54 -13.99
C GLU A 55 -4.10 -17.40 -13.23
N PRO A 56 -5.25 -16.90 -13.72
CA PRO A 56 -5.98 -15.78 -13.11
C PRO A 56 -6.59 -16.07 -11.73
N GLY A 57 -6.49 -17.32 -11.24
CA GLY A 57 -7.20 -17.80 -10.06
C GLY A 57 -6.33 -18.06 -8.81
N GLU A 58 -5.04 -18.35 -8.98
CA GLU A 58 -4.10 -18.57 -7.87
C GLU A 58 -3.10 -17.42 -7.79
N VAL A 59 -3.62 -16.21 -7.57
CA VAL A 59 -2.76 -15.14 -7.10
C VAL A 59 -2.36 -15.52 -5.68
N LEU A 60 -1.15 -16.06 -5.50
CA LEU A 60 -0.46 -16.07 -4.21
C LEU A 60 -0.60 -14.66 -3.66
N TYR A 61 -1.52 -14.51 -2.70
CA TYR A 61 -2.12 -13.23 -2.33
C TYR A 61 -1.09 -12.45 -1.52
N GLU A 62 -0.12 -11.86 -2.23
CA GLU A 62 0.93 -11.06 -1.65
C GLU A 62 0.33 -9.70 -1.30
N THR A 63 -0.34 -9.68 -0.15
CA THR A 63 -1.00 -8.49 0.40
C THR A 63 0.00 -7.41 0.82
N MET A 64 1.30 -7.68 0.74
CA MET A 64 2.36 -6.78 1.19
C MET A 64 2.26 -5.40 0.55
N PHE A 65 1.92 -5.33 -0.73
CA PHE A 65 1.83 -4.06 -1.44
C PHE A 65 0.39 -3.52 -1.54
N VAL A 66 -0.64 -4.28 -1.12
CA VAL A 66 -2.08 -3.95 -1.28
C VAL A 66 -2.53 -3.04 -0.15
N CYS A 67 -2.60 -1.74 -0.40
CA CYS A 67 -2.94 -0.76 0.64
C CYS A 67 -4.38 -0.86 1.13
N ASN A 68 -5.31 -1.25 0.26
CA ASN A 68 -6.73 -1.39 0.59
C ASN A 68 -7.14 -2.82 0.98
N GLU A 69 -6.18 -3.72 1.24
CA GLU A 69 -6.47 -5.13 1.51
C GLU A 69 -7.52 -5.30 2.59
N PHE A 70 -7.35 -4.60 3.72
CA PHE A 70 -8.26 -4.67 4.85
C PHE A 70 -9.70 -4.29 4.47
N LEU A 71 -9.85 -3.24 3.65
CA LEU A 71 -11.15 -2.74 3.21
C LEU A 71 -11.82 -3.72 2.23
N THR A 72 -11.04 -4.38 1.38
CA THR A 72 -11.56 -5.30 0.36
C THR A 72 -11.65 -6.75 0.83
N ARG A 73 -11.07 -7.09 1.99
CA ARG A 73 -10.96 -8.46 2.51
C ARG A 73 -12.30 -9.16 2.64
N GLY A 74 -13.32 -8.48 3.16
CA GLY A 74 -14.66 -9.05 3.28
C GLY A 74 -15.23 -9.48 1.92
N ILE A 75 -15.21 -8.57 0.95
CA ILE A 75 -15.71 -8.82 -0.41
C ILE A 75 -14.90 -9.93 -1.09
N SER A 76 -13.57 -9.88 -1.01
CA SER A 76 -12.70 -10.89 -1.61
C SER A 76 -12.93 -12.28 -1.02
N ASN A 77 -13.14 -12.39 0.28
CA ASN A 77 -13.37 -13.68 0.94
C ASN A 77 -14.70 -14.32 0.52
N HIS A 78 -15.73 -13.50 0.29
CA HIS A 78 -17.04 -13.98 -0.13
C HIS A 78 -17.12 -14.30 -1.63
N LEU A 79 -16.60 -13.41 -2.48
CA LEU A 79 -16.74 -13.54 -3.93
C LEU A 79 -15.60 -14.34 -4.59
N LYS A 80 -14.45 -14.45 -3.93
CA LYS A 80 -13.23 -15.10 -4.44
C LYS A 80 -12.83 -14.60 -5.83
N ASN A 81 -13.19 -13.37 -6.16
CA ASN A 81 -12.88 -12.71 -7.43
C ASN A 81 -12.53 -11.24 -7.20
N THR A 82 -11.86 -10.65 -8.19
CA THR A 82 -11.41 -9.25 -8.18
C THR A 82 -12.29 -8.36 -9.06
N LEU A 83 -13.46 -8.82 -9.52
CA LEU A 83 -14.32 -8.05 -10.44
C LEU A 83 -14.86 -6.77 -9.80
N TRP A 84 -15.16 -6.83 -8.50
CA TRP A 84 -15.74 -5.72 -7.73
C TRP A 84 -14.70 -4.94 -6.93
N THR A 85 -13.44 -5.40 -6.92
CA THR A 85 -12.39 -4.83 -6.07
C THR A 85 -11.16 -4.55 -6.92
N VAL A 86 -10.67 -3.31 -6.84
CA VAL A 86 -9.40 -2.94 -7.45
C VAL A 86 -8.31 -2.90 -6.40
N THR A 87 -7.13 -3.40 -6.73
CA THR A 87 -5.99 -3.37 -5.82
C THR A 87 -5.31 -2.00 -5.90
N LEU A 88 -5.21 -1.31 -4.76
CA LEU A 88 -4.54 -0.01 -4.66
C LEU A 88 -3.11 -0.21 -4.18
N VAL A 89 -2.15 0.31 -4.95
CA VAL A 89 -0.72 0.32 -4.59
C VAL A 89 -0.31 1.74 -4.25
N TYR A 90 0.40 1.89 -3.13
CA TYR A 90 1.07 3.14 -2.78
C TYR A 90 2.54 3.11 -3.23
N GLY A 91 2.98 4.17 -3.90
CA GLY A 91 4.35 4.32 -4.38
C GLY A 91 4.47 5.34 -5.52
N PHE A 92 5.39 5.09 -6.45
CA PHE A 92 5.65 6.00 -7.56
C PHE A 92 5.64 5.25 -8.88
N PHE A 93 4.90 5.80 -9.85
CA PHE A 93 4.79 5.28 -11.21
C PHE A 93 5.17 6.37 -12.21
N LYS A 94 6.09 6.07 -13.12
CA LYS A 94 6.46 6.97 -14.22
C LYS A 94 6.72 6.18 -15.49
N GLN A 95 6.16 6.67 -16.59
CA GLN A 95 6.42 6.17 -17.94
C GLN A 95 7.17 7.23 -18.74
N ALA A 96 8.19 6.82 -19.49
CA ALA A 96 8.90 7.69 -20.42
C ALA A 96 9.11 6.98 -21.75
N SER A 97 8.97 7.73 -22.86
CA SER A 97 9.18 7.21 -24.22
C SER A 97 10.50 7.74 -24.75
N PHE A 98 11.31 6.87 -25.31
CA PHE A 98 12.63 7.19 -25.84
C PHE A 98 12.73 6.72 -27.29
N SER A 99 13.62 7.37 -28.04
CA SER A 99 14.03 6.88 -29.35
C SER A 99 15.54 6.93 -29.47
N VAL A 100 16.16 5.79 -29.77
CA VAL A 100 17.61 5.66 -29.96
C VAL A 100 17.85 4.86 -31.23
N SER A 101 18.71 5.36 -32.12
CA SER A 101 19.07 4.72 -33.40
C SER A 101 17.84 4.31 -34.23
N GLY A 102 16.82 5.17 -34.29
CA GLY A 102 15.58 4.93 -35.04
C GLY A 102 14.59 3.95 -34.40
N ARG A 103 14.93 3.31 -33.27
CA ARG A 103 14.02 2.43 -32.52
C ARG A 103 13.33 3.23 -31.43
N ARG A 104 12.01 3.04 -31.25
CA ARG A 104 11.22 3.66 -30.18
C ARG A 104 10.93 2.64 -29.10
N PHE A 105 11.20 2.97 -27.84
CA PHE A 105 10.89 2.12 -26.69
C PHE A 105 10.30 2.94 -25.55
N LYS A 106 9.53 2.29 -24.69
CA LYS A 106 8.94 2.87 -23.49
C LYS A 106 9.59 2.24 -22.27
N LEU A 107 10.04 3.07 -21.34
CA LEU A 107 10.48 2.63 -20.03
C LEU A 107 9.41 2.96 -19.00
N PHE A 108 9.23 2.04 -18.07
CA PHE A 108 8.33 2.15 -16.94
C PHE A 108 9.15 2.02 -15.67
N LEU A 109 9.05 3.01 -14.79
CA LEU A 109 9.61 2.97 -13.44
C LEU A 109 8.45 2.82 -12.47
N ILE A 110 8.45 1.71 -11.74
CA ILE A 110 7.46 1.40 -10.71
C ILE A 110 8.20 1.19 -9.40
N SER A 111 7.83 1.94 -8.38
CA SER A 111 8.24 1.69 -7.01
C SER A 111 7.01 1.53 -6.14
N ARG A 112 7.08 0.62 -5.17
CA ARG A 112 5.96 0.23 -4.32
C ARG A 112 6.42 0.28 -2.88
N ARG A 113 5.55 0.76 -1.99
CA ARG A 113 5.77 0.71 -0.55
C ARG A 113 4.95 -0.43 0.04
N SER A 114 5.57 -1.19 0.94
CA SER A 114 4.86 -2.20 1.72
C SER A 114 3.89 -1.52 2.69
N ARG A 115 2.73 -2.16 2.91
CA ARG A 115 1.78 -1.78 3.97
C ARG A 115 2.29 -2.13 5.37
N HIS A 116 3.16 -3.13 5.47
CA HIS A 116 3.76 -3.54 6.74
C HIS A 116 4.91 -2.61 7.04
N TYR A 117 4.57 -1.47 7.64
CA TYR A 117 5.53 -0.61 8.31
C TYR A 117 5.43 -0.88 9.80
N GLU A 118 6.38 -1.64 10.33
CA GLU A 118 6.60 -1.71 11.77
C GLU A 118 7.54 -0.55 12.12
N PRO A 119 7.06 0.51 12.78
CA PRO A 119 7.97 1.52 13.30
C PRO A 119 8.91 0.79 14.27
N ALA A 120 10.20 0.72 13.93
CA ALA A 120 11.22 0.29 14.87
C ALA A 120 11.01 1.09 16.15
N LYS A 121 10.82 0.39 17.28
CA LYS A 121 10.70 1.03 18.59
C LYS A 121 11.96 1.86 18.76
N ARG A 122 11.81 3.19 18.74
CA ARG A 122 12.90 4.09 19.02
C ARG A 122 13.18 3.95 20.50
N ASP A 123 14.28 3.30 20.84
CA ASP A 123 14.96 3.63 22.08
C ASP A 123 15.54 5.04 21.87
N ASP A 124 15.10 5.98 22.69
CA ASP A 124 15.44 7.39 22.61
C ASP A 124 16.93 7.60 22.95
N GLU A 125 17.81 7.58 21.94
CA GLU A 125 19.10 8.30 21.89
C GLU A 125 19.82 7.96 20.56
N ASP A 126 19.84 8.92 19.62
CA ASP A 126 20.85 9.22 18.57
C ASP A 126 20.21 9.69 17.22
N ASP A 127 19.64 10.90 17.19
CA ASP A 127 18.82 11.43 16.08
C ASP A 127 19.63 11.97 14.87
N SER A 128 20.96 11.91 14.90
CA SER A 128 21.82 12.34 13.79
C SER A 128 22.47 11.20 13.01
N VAL A 129 22.84 10.10 13.68
CA VAL A 129 23.52 8.96 13.03
C VAL A 129 22.53 8.05 12.30
N ALA A 130 21.28 7.95 12.80
CA ALA A 130 20.25 7.09 12.21
C ALA A 130 19.72 7.59 10.85
N LYS A 131 19.69 8.91 10.63
CA LYS A 131 19.20 9.48 9.36
C LYS A 131 20.16 9.26 8.19
N MET A 132 21.47 9.16 8.45
CA MET A 132 22.46 8.81 7.42
C MET A 132 22.48 7.30 7.16
N LYS A 133 22.39 6.48 8.23
CA LYS A 133 22.45 5.01 8.09
C LYS A 133 21.28 4.41 7.30
N ALA A 134 20.06 4.95 7.46
CA ALA A 134 18.89 4.49 6.70
C ALA A 134 18.91 4.87 5.21
N ALA A 135 19.62 5.95 4.85
CA ALA A 135 19.79 6.36 3.45
C ALA A 135 20.90 5.54 2.75
N GLU A 136 21.92 5.11 3.49
CA GLU A 136 23.04 4.29 2.99
C GLU A 136 22.63 2.82 2.77
N GLU A 137 21.88 2.21 3.70
CA GLU A 137 21.32 0.85 3.50
C GLU A 137 20.33 0.78 2.33
N ALA A 138 19.58 1.86 2.07
CA ALA A 138 18.70 1.95 0.91
C ALA A 138 19.46 2.11 -0.42
N LEU A 139 20.73 2.56 -0.38
CA LEU A 139 21.59 2.71 -1.56
C LEU A 139 22.40 1.43 -1.84
N GLU A 140 22.91 0.74 -0.82
CA GLU A 140 23.59 -0.56 -0.99
C GLU A 140 22.62 -1.67 -1.45
N ALA A 141 21.37 -1.65 -1.00
CA ALA A 141 20.34 -2.57 -1.50
C ALA A 141 20.07 -2.38 -3.01
N LYS A 142 20.33 -1.18 -3.56
CA LYS A 142 20.19 -0.92 -5.00
C LYS A 142 21.39 -1.32 -5.86
N GLN A 143 22.55 -1.65 -5.27
CA GLN A 143 23.71 -2.15 -6.02
C GLN A 143 23.82 -3.68 -6.06
N LYS A 144 23.14 -4.41 -5.17
CA LYS A 144 23.20 -5.89 -5.11
C LYS A 144 22.21 -6.63 -6.02
N GLU A 145 21.22 -5.96 -6.60
CA GLU A 145 20.27 -6.58 -7.56
C GLU A 145 20.59 -6.28 -9.04
N CYS A 146 21.75 -5.66 -9.31
CA CYS A 146 22.23 -5.41 -10.67
C CYS A 146 23.38 -6.39 -11.03
N ILE A 147 23.11 -7.69 -10.94
CA ILE A 147 23.75 -8.77 -11.72
C ILE A 147 22.64 -9.73 -12.14
#